data_AF-X1VFB6-F1
#
_entry.id   AF-X1VFB6-F1
#
_cell.length_a   1.000
_cell.length_b   1.000
_cell.length_c   1.000
_cell.angle_alpha   90.00
_cell.angle_beta   90.00
_cell.angle_gamma   90.00
#
_symmetry.space_group_name_H-M   'P 1'
#
loop_
_entity.id
_entity.type
_entity.pdbx_description
1 polymer ?
#
loop_
_entity_poly.entity_id
_entity_poly.type
_entity_poly.pdbx_seq_one_letter_code
_entity_poly.pdbx_strand_id
1 'polypeptide(L)'
;KYNILPLDIIGKSLVIVMGDVANIQAIDEIATMAKMPVKPMMAVPDEIREAITRNYTVLKKIESEIDDWVTLTTEEEEKEPEINITDDDKKSAVHHINVLIQQAVRSRASDMHIEPHKDKLQIRYRIDGVLQESLSLPMSVHAALISRLKISAGMNIAERRRPQDGRCSVVVDGKEVDIRVACGSTIYGEMAVLRFLTKSASLVDLSGVGFLPSTLERYKQMLELPFGMILFGGPT
;
A
#
# COMPACT_ATOMS: atom_id res chain seq x y z
N LYS A 1 -2.61 -16.22 -17.56
CA LYS A 1 -3.03 -16.95 -18.78
C LYS A 1 -2.97 -16.05 -20.01
N TYR A 2 -3.67 -14.91 -20.05
CA TYR A 2 -3.76 -14.11 -21.29
C TYR A 2 -3.02 -12.76 -21.29
N ASN A 3 -2.32 -12.41 -20.20
CA ASN A 3 -1.68 -11.09 -20.04
C ASN A 3 -2.67 -9.93 -20.27
N ILE A 4 -3.70 -9.89 -19.44
CA ILE A 4 -4.82 -8.94 -19.52
C ILE A 4 -4.99 -8.27 -18.17
N LEU A 5 -5.34 -6.99 -18.16
CA LEU A 5 -5.59 -6.21 -16.96
C LEU A 5 -6.96 -5.51 -17.09
N PRO A 6 -7.89 -5.69 -16.12
CA PRO A 6 -9.12 -4.89 -16.07
C PRO A 6 -8.78 -3.45 -15.66
N LEU A 7 -9.41 -2.47 -16.31
CA LEU A 7 -9.20 -1.05 -16.02
C LEU A 7 -10.41 -0.39 -15.34
N ASP A 8 -11.59 -0.53 -15.92
CA ASP A 8 -12.78 0.20 -15.47
C ASP A 8 -14.08 -0.47 -15.93
N ILE A 9 -15.21 -0.09 -15.35
CA ILE A 9 -16.55 -0.48 -15.79
C ILE A 9 -17.26 0.78 -16.31
N ILE A 10 -17.40 0.87 -17.64
CA ILE A 10 -18.07 2.00 -18.29
C ILE A 10 -19.45 1.55 -18.75
N GLY A 11 -20.49 2.08 -18.09
CA GLY A 11 -21.88 1.72 -18.34
C GLY A 11 -22.15 0.28 -17.90
N LYS A 12 -22.31 -0.63 -18.86
CA LYS A 12 -22.50 -2.07 -18.61
C LYS A 12 -21.34 -2.92 -19.11
N SER A 13 -20.21 -2.31 -19.48
CA SER A 13 -19.10 -3.01 -20.11
C SER A 13 -17.82 -2.90 -19.29
N LEU A 14 -17.14 -4.02 -19.10
CA LEU A 14 -15.80 -4.08 -18.51
C LEU A 14 -14.76 -3.69 -19.55
N VAL A 15 -14.01 -2.62 -19.29
CA VAL A 15 -12.86 -2.22 -20.10
C VAL A 15 -11.64 -3.02 -19.64
N ILE A 16 -11.01 -3.71 -20.57
CA ILE A 16 -9.78 -4.46 -20.33
C ILE A 16 -8.68 -3.98 -21.26
N VAL A 17 -7.42 -4.06 -20.82
CA VAL A 17 -6.26 -3.94 -21.71
C VAL A 17 -5.60 -5.29 -21.94
N MET A 18 -5.23 -5.56 -23.18
CA MET A 18 -4.58 -6.80 -23.59
C MET A 18 -3.54 -6.55 -24.69
N GLY A 19 -2.53 -7.42 -24.75
CA GLY A 19 -1.47 -7.31 -25.77
C GLY A 19 -1.94 -7.68 -27.19
N ASP A 20 -2.95 -8.55 -27.29
CA ASP A 20 -3.52 -9.00 -28.56
C ASP A 20 -5.05 -8.91 -28.52
N VAL A 21 -5.59 -7.81 -29.04
CA VAL A 21 -7.04 -7.57 -29.12
C VAL A 21 -7.76 -8.46 -30.14
N ALA A 22 -7.02 -9.23 -30.95
CA ALA A 22 -7.62 -10.18 -31.90
C ALA A 22 -7.91 -11.55 -31.25
N ASN A 23 -7.49 -11.77 -30.00
CA ASN A 23 -7.77 -12.99 -29.27
C ASN A 23 -9.22 -13.01 -28.73
N ILE A 24 -10.16 -13.33 -29.62
CA ILE A 24 -11.61 -13.40 -29.33
C ILE A 24 -11.90 -14.41 -28.21
N GLN A 25 -11.19 -15.54 -28.17
CA GLN A 25 -11.38 -16.54 -27.12
C GLN A 25 -11.12 -15.97 -25.71
N ALA A 26 -10.06 -15.18 -25.55
CA ALA A 26 -9.77 -14.55 -24.27
C ALA A 26 -10.83 -13.52 -23.88
N ILE A 27 -11.37 -12.77 -24.86
CA ILE A 27 -12.43 -11.79 -24.63
C ILE A 27 -13.72 -12.48 -24.19
N ASP A 28 -14.12 -13.55 -24.86
CA ASP A 28 -15.33 -14.31 -24.54
C ASP A 28 -15.24 -15.03 -23.19
N GLU A 29 -14.08 -15.63 -22.87
CA GLU A 29 -13.82 -16.22 -21.56
C GLU A 29 -13.99 -15.17 -20.45
N ILE A 30 -13.41 -13.97 -20.61
CA ILE A 30 -13.52 -12.90 -19.62
C ILE A 30 -14.96 -12.38 -19.53
N ALA A 31 -15.65 -12.16 -20.65
CA ALA A 31 -17.03 -11.70 -20.65
C ALA A 31 -17.95 -12.67 -19.91
N THR A 32 -17.71 -13.98 -20.08
CA THR A 32 -18.42 -15.04 -19.37
C THR A 32 -18.15 -15.00 -17.86
N MET A 33 -16.87 -14.88 -17.45
CA MET A 33 -16.49 -14.81 -16.04
C MET A 33 -17.02 -13.54 -15.35
N ALA A 34 -16.91 -12.39 -16.01
CA ALA A 34 -17.36 -11.10 -15.50
C ALA A 34 -18.88 -10.91 -15.57
N LYS A 35 -19.59 -11.78 -16.29
CA LYS A 35 -21.05 -11.70 -16.55
C LYS A 35 -21.48 -10.34 -17.13
N MET A 36 -20.60 -9.72 -17.91
CA MET A 36 -20.85 -8.44 -18.57
C MET A 36 -20.07 -8.32 -19.88
N PRO A 37 -20.55 -7.53 -20.86
CA PRO A 37 -19.83 -7.22 -22.08
C PRO A 37 -18.42 -6.71 -21.80
N VAL A 38 -17.44 -7.10 -22.62
CA VAL A 38 -16.05 -6.70 -22.48
C VAL A 38 -15.65 -5.81 -23.64
N LYS A 39 -14.99 -4.69 -23.35
CA LYS A 39 -14.42 -3.78 -24.33
C LYS A 39 -12.88 -3.89 -24.28
N PRO A 40 -12.25 -4.59 -25.23
CA PRO A 40 -10.79 -4.72 -25.26
C PRO A 40 -10.13 -3.44 -25.78
N MET A 41 -9.04 -3.06 -25.14
CA MET A 41 -8.14 -1.99 -25.54
C MET A 41 -6.73 -2.56 -25.70
N MET A 42 -5.97 -2.05 -26.66
CA MET A 42 -4.59 -2.49 -26.88
C MET A 42 -3.64 -1.77 -25.92
N ALA A 43 -2.74 -2.52 -25.28
CA ALA A 43 -1.63 -1.95 -24.52
C ALA A 43 -0.36 -2.78 -24.72
N VAL A 44 0.79 -2.19 -24.39
CA VAL A 44 2.09 -2.85 -24.56
C VAL A 44 2.18 -4.06 -23.61
N PRO A 45 2.50 -5.28 -24.09
CA PRO A 45 2.55 -6.48 -23.24
C PRO A 45 3.44 -6.33 -22.00
N ASP A 46 4.56 -5.60 -22.12
CA ASP A 46 5.49 -5.35 -21.02
C ASP A 46 4.87 -4.45 -19.95
N GLU A 47 4.18 -3.38 -20.34
CA GLU A 47 3.45 -2.49 -19.41
C GLU A 47 2.33 -3.25 -18.69
N ILE A 48 1.62 -4.15 -19.40
CA ILE A 48 0.59 -5.00 -18.78
C ILE A 48 1.24 -5.93 -17.74
N ARG A 49 2.38 -6.57 -18.06
CA ARG A 49 3.08 -7.45 -17.09
C ARG A 49 3.60 -6.68 -15.89
N GLU A 50 4.14 -5.49 -16.11
CA GLU A 50 4.61 -4.62 -15.03
C GLU A 50 3.45 -4.20 -14.13
N ALA A 51 2.32 -3.78 -14.71
CA ALA A 51 1.12 -3.43 -13.95
C ALA A 51 0.52 -4.62 -13.20
N ILE A 52 0.48 -5.81 -13.81
CA ILE A 52 0.05 -7.05 -13.13
C ILE A 52 1.00 -7.37 -11.97
N THR A 53 2.31 -7.26 -12.17
CA THR A 53 3.31 -7.54 -11.13
C THR A 53 3.20 -6.56 -9.98
N ARG A 54 3.08 -5.27 -10.31
CA ARG A 54 2.88 -4.18 -9.34
C ARG A 54 1.61 -4.35 -8.54
N ASN A 55 0.51 -4.82 -9.14
CA ASN A 55 -0.80 -4.76 -8.49
C ASN A 55 -1.32 -6.10 -7.98
N TYR A 56 -0.95 -7.25 -8.56
CA TYR A 56 -1.62 -8.54 -8.33
C TYR A 56 -0.69 -9.70 -7.96
N THR A 57 0.56 -9.72 -8.43
CA THR A 57 1.46 -10.86 -8.18
C THR A 57 1.89 -10.95 -6.73
N VAL A 58 2.14 -9.82 -6.06
CA VAL A 58 2.54 -9.79 -4.65
C VAL A 58 1.38 -10.19 -3.73
N LEU A 59 0.16 -9.76 -4.04
CA LEU A 59 -1.04 -10.12 -3.30
C LEU A 59 -1.35 -11.62 -3.39
N LYS A 60 -1.25 -12.21 -4.58
CA LYS A 60 -1.44 -13.66 -4.75
C LYS A 60 -0.40 -14.51 -4.04
N LYS A 61 0.85 -14.02 -3.98
CA LYS A 61 1.93 -14.72 -3.28
C LYS A 61 1.72 -14.69 -1.77
N ILE A 62 1.28 -13.54 -1.24
CA ILE A 62 0.82 -13.44 0.13
C ILE A 62 -0.35 -14.41 0.37
N GLU A 63 -1.42 -14.36 -0.44
CA GLU A 63 -2.58 -15.24 -0.31
C GLU A 63 -2.24 -16.74 -0.32
N SER A 64 -1.31 -17.16 -1.18
CA SER A 64 -0.87 -18.56 -1.24
C SER A 64 0.00 -18.99 -0.05
N GLU A 65 0.60 -18.04 0.65
CA GLU A 65 1.44 -18.30 1.84
C GLU A 65 0.62 -18.17 3.14
N ILE A 66 -0.63 -17.66 3.11
CA ILE A 66 -1.46 -17.44 4.31
C ILE A 66 -1.70 -18.72 5.12
N ASP A 67 -1.87 -19.89 4.49
CA ASP A 67 -2.05 -21.16 5.23
C ASP A 67 -0.80 -21.52 6.05
N ASP A 68 0.40 -21.16 5.56
CA ASP A 68 1.65 -21.27 6.32
C ASP A 68 1.72 -20.22 7.44
N TRP A 69 1.02 -19.06 7.31
CA TRP A 69 0.96 -18.03 8.35
C TRP A 69 0.17 -18.49 9.59
N VAL A 70 -0.93 -19.21 9.39
CA VAL A 70 -1.82 -19.67 10.47
C VAL A 70 -1.16 -20.78 11.28
N THR A 71 -0.48 -21.71 10.61
CA THR A 71 0.14 -22.88 11.24
C THR A 71 1.29 -22.48 12.19
N LEU A 72 2.11 -21.50 11.79
CA LEU A 72 3.24 -21.02 12.61
C LEU A 72 2.80 -20.17 13.81
N THR A 73 1.71 -19.40 13.68
CA THR A 73 1.23 -18.54 14.78
C THR A 73 0.56 -19.31 15.89
N THR A 74 -0.10 -20.44 15.59
CA THR A 74 -0.71 -21.31 16.62
C THR A 74 0.28 -22.11 17.46
N GLU A 75 1.50 -22.35 16.97
CA GLU A 75 2.54 -23.09 17.72
C GLU A 75 3.37 -22.17 18.64
N GLU A 76 3.41 -20.86 18.37
CA GLU A 76 4.18 -19.87 19.14
C GLU A 76 3.39 -19.26 20.32
N GLU A 77 2.06 -19.45 20.41
CA GLU A 77 1.21 -18.86 21.46
C GLU A 77 1.40 -19.45 22.86
N GLU A 78 2.09 -20.59 23.02
CA GLU A 78 2.29 -21.24 24.34
C GLU A 78 3.54 -20.78 25.12
N LYS A 79 4.35 -19.86 24.59
CA LYS A 79 5.54 -19.36 25.31
C LYS A 79 5.57 -17.85 25.37
N GLU A 80 5.77 -17.32 26.59
CA GLU A 80 6.18 -15.92 26.76
C GLU A 80 7.40 -15.62 25.87
N PRO A 81 7.49 -14.42 25.25
CA PRO A 81 8.52 -14.17 24.26
C PRO A 81 9.87 -13.95 24.98
N GLU A 82 10.61 -15.02 25.18
CA GLU A 82 12.06 -14.96 25.37
C GLU A 82 12.71 -14.67 24.01
N ILE A 83 13.25 -13.45 23.89
CA ILE A 83 13.84 -12.93 22.66
C ILE A 83 15.23 -13.56 22.49
N ASN A 84 15.30 -14.71 21.84
CA ASN A 84 16.53 -15.24 21.23
C ASN A 84 16.31 -15.34 19.72
N ILE A 85 16.82 -14.34 18.99
CA ILE A 85 16.69 -14.19 17.54
C ILE A 85 17.71 -15.11 16.86
N THR A 86 17.25 -16.13 16.14
CA THR A 86 18.08 -16.96 15.25
C THR A 86 17.68 -16.76 13.79
N ASP A 87 18.55 -17.20 12.87
CA ASP A 87 18.43 -17.06 11.40
C ASP A 87 17.19 -17.74 10.77
N ASP A 88 16.38 -18.46 11.54
CA ASP A 88 15.15 -19.15 11.10
C ASP A 88 13.91 -18.22 10.99
N ASP A 89 14.03 -16.97 11.42
CA ASP A 89 13.00 -15.90 11.30
C ASP A 89 12.59 -15.57 9.85
N LYS A 90 13.25 -16.18 8.85
CA LYS A 90 12.95 -16.00 7.41
C LYS A 90 11.58 -16.56 6.99
N LYS A 91 10.90 -17.32 7.84
CA LYS A 91 9.52 -17.82 7.63
C LYS A 91 8.43 -17.04 8.39
N SER A 92 8.82 -15.99 9.12
CA SER A 92 8.00 -15.30 10.12
C SER A 92 7.16 -14.14 9.56
N ALA A 93 6.17 -13.67 10.32
CA ALA A 93 5.42 -12.43 10.13
C ALA A 93 6.30 -11.20 9.80
N VAL A 94 7.59 -11.26 10.16
CA VAL A 94 8.67 -10.35 9.73
C VAL A 94 8.80 -10.21 8.22
N HIS A 95 8.76 -11.31 7.48
CA HIS A 95 8.81 -11.27 6.02
C HIS A 95 7.56 -10.57 5.46
N HIS A 96 6.40 -10.86 6.04
CA HIS A 96 5.10 -10.46 5.48
C HIS A 96 4.85 -8.95 5.60
N ILE A 97 5.16 -8.32 6.74
CA ILE A 97 5.03 -6.86 6.86
C ILE A 97 5.96 -6.12 5.89
N ASN A 98 7.16 -6.64 5.66
CA ASN A 98 8.10 -6.06 4.71
C ASN A 98 7.59 -6.16 3.26
N VAL A 99 7.00 -7.30 2.89
CA VAL A 99 6.37 -7.48 1.57
C VAL A 99 5.19 -6.51 1.39
N LEU A 100 4.34 -6.36 2.40
CA LEU A 100 3.22 -5.40 2.37
C LEU A 100 3.69 -3.94 2.22
N ILE A 101 4.76 -3.57 2.94
CA ILE A 101 5.37 -2.24 2.83
C ILE A 101 5.99 -2.03 1.44
N GLN A 102 6.75 -2.99 0.93
CA GLN A 102 7.34 -2.93 -0.42
C GLN A 102 6.25 -2.77 -1.48
N GLN A 103 5.15 -3.51 -1.35
CA GLN A 103 4.02 -3.43 -2.25
C GLN A 103 3.35 -2.06 -2.22
N ALA A 104 3.10 -1.51 -1.02
CA ALA A 104 2.55 -0.17 -0.86
C ALA A 104 3.44 0.89 -1.52
N VAL A 105 4.75 0.83 -1.31
CA VAL A 105 5.74 1.74 -1.91
C VAL A 105 5.77 1.61 -3.43
N ARG A 106 5.81 0.39 -3.97
CA ARG A 106 5.79 0.13 -5.43
C ARG A 106 4.49 0.59 -6.10
N SER A 107 3.39 0.54 -5.37
CA SER A 107 2.07 1.04 -5.79
C SER A 107 1.94 2.56 -5.62
N ARG A 108 2.99 3.25 -5.14
CA ARG A 108 3.00 4.69 -4.86
C ARG A 108 1.93 5.13 -3.87
N ALA A 109 1.65 4.29 -2.87
CA ALA A 109 0.71 4.65 -1.81
C ALA A 109 1.28 5.75 -0.90
N SER A 110 0.46 6.71 -0.50
CA SER A 110 0.80 7.72 0.52
C SER A 110 0.67 7.15 1.93
N ASP A 111 -0.33 6.30 2.14
CA ASP A 111 -0.62 5.68 3.43
C ASP A 111 -1.01 4.21 3.24
N MET A 112 -0.58 3.34 4.17
CA MET A 112 -1.08 1.98 4.34
C MET A 112 -1.85 1.89 5.65
N HIS A 113 -3.05 1.33 5.57
CA HIS A 113 -3.96 1.12 6.69
C HIS A 113 -4.05 -0.37 7.00
N ILE A 114 -3.88 -0.73 8.26
CA ILE A 114 -4.06 -2.08 8.80
C ILE A 114 -5.21 -1.99 9.81
N GLU A 115 -6.35 -2.57 9.47
CA GLU A 115 -7.62 -2.34 10.16
C GLU A 115 -8.24 -3.68 10.57
N PRO A 116 -8.25 -4.02 11.88
CA PRO A 116 -8.92 -5.23 12.34
C PRO A 116 -10.44 -5.04 12.32
N HIS A 117 -11.15 -6.03 11.78
CA HIS A 117 -12.59 -6.17 11.86
C HIS A 117 -12.95 -7.43 12.64
N LYS A 118 -14.25 -7.67 12.82
CA LYS A 118 -14.76 -8.82 13.57
C LYS A 118 -14.19 -10.16 13.07
N ASP A 119 -14.17 -10.36 11.76
CA ASP A 119 -13.87 -11.67 11.15
C ASP A 119 -12.66 -11.64 10.20
N LYS A 120 -12.10 -10.45 9.94
CA LYS A 120 -10.98 -10.25 9.00
C LYS A 120 -10.08 -9.10 9.39
N LEU A 121 -8.82 -9.18 9.00
CA LEU A 121 -7.87 -8.07 9.03
C LEU A 121 -7.81 -7.44 7.64
N GLN A 122 -8.24 -6.19 7.51
CA GLN A 122 -8.28 -5.48 6.23
C GLN A 122 -7.03 -4.62 6.05
N ILE A 123 -6.40 -4.69 4.88
CA ILE A 123 -5.29 -3.82 4.49
C ILE A 123 -5.74 -2.95 3.33
N ARG A 124 -5.60 -1.63 3.48
CA ARG A 124 -5.95 -0.64 2.47
C ARG A 124 -4.76 0.26 2.15
N TYR A 125 -4.65 0.67 0.90
CA TYR A 125 -3.66 1.65 0.47
C TYR A 125 -4.36 2.93 0.04
N ARG A 126 -3.82 4.08 0.45
CA ARG A 126 -4.20 5.37 -0.13
C ARG A 126 -3.30 5.65 -1.32
N ILE A 127 -3.84 5.57 -2.53
CA ILE A 127 -3.13 5.86 -3.77
C ILE A 127 -3.82 7.05 -4.41
N ASP A 128 -3.05 8.09 -4.72
CA ASP A 128 -3.55 9.35 -5.30
C ASP A 128 -4.76 9.94 -4.53
N GLY A 129 -4.70 9.86 -3.19
CA GLY A 129 -5.74 10.37 -2.29
C GLY A 129 -6.90 9.40 -2.03
N VAL A 130 -7.07 8.36 -2.86
CA VAL A 130 -8.18 7.40 -2.77
C VAL A 130 -7.77 6.17 -1.98
N LEU A 131 -8.59 5.76 -1.01
CA LEU A 131 -8.43 4.50 -0.28
C LEU A 131 -8.92 3.33 -1.12
N GLN A 132 -8.05 2.35 -1.36
CA GLN A 132 -8.33 1.14 -2.11
C GLN A 132 -8.12 -0.08 -1.20
N GLU A 133 -9.08 -1.01 -1.18
CA GLU A 133 -8.92 -2.29 -0.51
C GLU A 133 -7.91 -3.13 -1.30
N SER A 134 -6.83 -3.53 -0.62
CA SER A 134 -5.71 -4.22 -1.24
C SER A 134 -5.71 -5.70 -0.87
N LEU A 135 -5.85 -6.01 0.42
CA LEU A 135 -5.77 -7.38 0.93
C LEU A 135 -6.72 -7.58 2.11
N SER A 136 -7.27 -8.79 2.21
CA SER A 136 -8.02 -9.27 3.37
C SER A 136 -7.34 -10.50 3.93
N LEU A 137 -6.93 -10.43 5.20
CA LEU A 137 -6.21 -11.49 5.91
C LEU A 137 -7.08 -12.10 7.02
N PRO A 138 -6.82 -13.35 7.44
CA PRO A 138 -7.42 -13.91 8.65
C PRO A 138 -7.08 -13.08 9.90
N MET A 139 -7.97 -13.03 10.90
CA MET A 139 -7.68 -12.30 12.14
C MET A 139 -6.54 -12.93 12.97
N SER A 140 -6.21 -14.20 12.77
CA SER A 140 -5.12 -14.89 13.48
C SER A 140 -3.76 -14.22 13.31
N VAL A 141 -3.53 -13.53 12.19
CA VAL A 141 -2.23 -12.95 11.86
C VAL A 141 -2.06 -11.52 12.39
N HIS A 142 -3.12 -10.94 12.96
CA HIS A 142 -3.17 -9.56 13.44
C HIS A 142 -2.15 -9.24 14.52
N ALA A 143 -2.09 -10.06 15.58
CA ALA A 143 -1.22 -9.80 16.72
C ALA A 143 0.26 -9.82 16.33
N ALA A 144 0.66 -10.77 15.47
CA ALA A 144 2.02 -10.88 14.96
C ALA A 144 2.41 -9.66 14.11
N LEU A 145 1.52 -9.21 13.22
CA LEU A 145 1.77 -8.03 12.37
C LEU A 145 1.93 -6.74 13.18
N ILE A 146 1.04 -6.48 14.15
CA ILE A 146 1.13 -5.30 15.00
C ILE A 146 2.38 -5.34 15.88
N SER A 147 2.69 -6.49 16.48
CA SER A 147 3.89 -6.67 17.31
C SER A 147 5.15 -6.36 16.51
N ARG A 148 5.28 -6.93 15.31
CA ARG A 148 6.43 -6.68 14.45
C ARG A 148 6.53 -5.23 14.01
N LEU A 149 5.41 -4.63 13.62
CA LEU A 149 5.38 -3.21 13.25
C LEU A 149 5.84 -2.33 14.41
N LYS A 150 5.41 -2.63 15.64
CA LYS A 150 5.85 -1.94 16.86
C LYS A 150 7.35 -2.07 17.09
N ILE A 151 7.92 -3.27 16.95
CA ILE A 151 9.37 -3.49 17.04
C ILE A 151 10.10 -2.63 16.01
N SER A 152 9.68 -2.69 14.75
CA SER A 152 10.34 -1.96 13.66
C SER A 152 10.32 -0.44 13.85
N ALA A 153 9.28 0.10 14.49
CA ALA A 153 9.11 1.52 14.72
C ALA A 153 9.52 1.99 16.14
N GLY A 154 10.12 1.12 16.95
CA GLY A 154 10.61 1.45 18.30
C GLY A 154 9.51 1.70 19.33
N MET A 155 8.33 1.11 19.16
CA MET A 155 7.18 1.24 20.05
C MET A 155 7.13 0.13 21.11
N ASN A 156 6.39 0.36 22.21
CA ASN A 156 6.21 -0.63 23.26
C ASN A 156 5.16 -1.68 22.87
N ILE A 157 5.59 -2.93 22.76
CA ILE A 157 4.76 -4.09 22.35
C ILE A 157 3.75 -4.49 23.44
N ALA A 158 4.12 -4.34 24.71
CA ALA A 158 3.28 -4.69 25.84
C ALA A 158 2.13 -3.69 26.06
N GLU A 159 2.33 -2.43 25.65
CA GLU A 159 1.28 -1.43 25.70
C GLU A 159 0.38 -1.54 24.45
N ARG A 160 -0.90 -1.86 24.67
CA ARG A 160 -1.91 -2.05 23.60
C ARG A 160 -3.15 -1.19 23.77
N ARG A 161 -3.24 -0.41 24.85
CA ARG A 161 -4.42 0.39 25.25
C ARG A 161 -4.28 1.86 24.93
N ARG A 162 -3.04 2.35 24.78
CA ARG A 162 -2.75 3.75 24.46
C ARG A 162 -2.28 3.87 23.01
N PRO A 163 -2.67 4.93 22.29
CA PRO A 163 -2.08 5.25 21.00
C PRO A 163 -0.57 5.40 21.11
N GLN A 164 0.14 4.95 20.09
CA GLN A 164 1.60 5.05 19.99
C GLN A 164 2.00 5.51 18.60
N ASP A 165 3.02 6.35 18.54
CA ASP A 165 3.63 6.82 17.31
C ASP A 165 5.09 6.37 17.27
N GLY A 166 5.54 5.96 16.10
CA GLY A 166 6.90 5.52 15.85
C GLY A 166 7.37 5.92 14.46
N ARG A 167 8.64 5.66 14.18
CA ARG A 167 9.24 5.86 12.86
C ARG A 167 10.17 4.72 12.52
N CYS A 168 10.21 4.36 11.25
CA CYS A 168 11.16 3.39 10.73
C CYS A 168 11.57 3.75 9.29
N SER A 169 12.73 3.27 8.87
CA SER A 169 13.18 3.41 7.48
C SER A 169 13.27 2.03 6.84
N VAL A 170 12.89 1.96 5.57
CA VAL A 170 13.06 0.76 4.74
C VAL A 170 13.73 1.12 3.43
N VAL A 171 14.44 0.16 2.83
CA VAL A 171 15.00 0.32 1.49
C VAL A 171 14.17 -0.53 0.52
N VAL A 172 13.54 0.13 -0.45
CA VAL A 172 12.73 -0.50 -1.49
C VAL A 172 13.32 -0.13 -2.84
N ASP A 173 13.70 -1.13 -3.64
CA ASP A 173 14.28 -0.95 -4.99
C ASP A 173 15.45 0.08 -4.99
N GLY A 174 16.32 0.01 -3.98
CA GLY A 174 17.48 0.88 -3.81
C GLY A 174 17.18 2.29 -3.28
N LYS A 175 15.92 2.61 -3.01
CA LYS A 175 15.49 3.91 -2.46
C LYS A 175 15.13 3.78 -0.99
N GLU A 176 15.68 4.67 -0.17
CA GLU A 176 15.29 4.78 1.24
C GLU A 176 13.94 5.50 1.37
N VAL A 177 13.03 4.89 2.11
CA VAL A 177 11.70 5.41 2.42
C VAL A 177 11.60 5.56 3.93
N ASP A 178 11.35 6.78 4.41
CA ASP A 178 11.04 7.04 5.81
C ASP A 178 9.55 6.77 6.02
N ILE A 179 9.21 6.11 7.11
CA ILE A 179 7.84 5.69 7.41
C ILE A 179 7.48 6.20 8.80
N ARG A 180 6.38 6.93 8.88
CA ARG A 180 5.74 7.25 10.15
C ARG A 180 4.66 6.23 10.44
N VAL A 181 4.68 5.66 11.64
CA VAL A 181 3.75 4.62 12.04
C VAL A 181 2.95 5.13 13.22
N ALA A 182 1.63 5.01 13.15
CA ALA A 182 0.74 5.28 14.27
C ALA A 182 -0.11 4.04 14.54
N CYS A 183 -0.19 3.62 15.80
CA CYS A 183 -1.01 2.52 16.27
C CYS A 183 -2.06 3.04 17.26
N GLY A 184 -3.28 2.50 17.20
CA GLY A 184 -4.36 2.87 18.11
C GLY A 184 -5.30 1.70 18.38
N SER A 185 -5.83 1.61 19.61
CA SER A 185 -6.74 0.54 20.01
C SER A 185 -8.13 0.72 19.38
N THR A 186 -8.71 -0.37 18.89
CA THR A 186 -10.12 -0.44 18.43
C THR A 186 -10.85 -1.58 19.15
N ILE A 187 -12.13 -1.77 18.85
CA ILE A 187 -12.94 -2.85 19.43
C ILE A 187 -12.49 -4.26 19.01
N TYR A 188 -11.77 -4.40 17.89
CA TYR A 188 -11.34 -5.70 17.35
C TYR A 188 -9.82 -5.92 17.45
N GLY A 189 -9.10 -5.00 18.11
CA GLY A 189 -7.65 -5.01 18.20
C GLY A 189 -7.03 -3.68 17.82
N GLU A 190 -5.70 -3.59 17.81
CA GLU A 190 -5.01 -2.37 17.39
C GLU A 190 -5.07 -2.18 15.87
N MET A 191 -5.48 -1.00 15.43
CA MET A 191 -5.27 -0.56 14.06
C MET A 191 -3.91 0.11 13.94
N ALA A 192 -3.34 0.08 12.73
CA ALA A 192 -2.11 0.80 12.43
C ALA A 192 -2.22 1.56 11.10
N VAL A 193 -1.61 2.73 11.05
CA VAL A 193 -1.47 3.54 9.83
C VAL A 193 0.01 3.84 9.62
N LEU A 194 0.50 3.55 8.42
CA LEU A 194 1.86 3.84 8.00
C LEU A 194 1.81 4.89 6.91
N ARG A 195 2.48 6.02 7.13
CA ARG A 195 2.65 7.07 6.12
C ARG A 195 4.03 6.98 5.50
N PHE A 196 4.07 6.81 4.19
CA PHE A 196 5.32 6.73 3.43
C PHE A 196 5.80 8.12 3.06
N LEU A 197 7.02 8.44 3.45
CA LEU A 197 7.71 9.68 3.12
C LEU A 197 8.90 9.32 2.23
N THR A 198 8.67 9.35 0.92
CA THR A 198 9.76 9.27 -0.05
C THR A 198 10.62 10.53 0.06
N LYS A 199 11.92 10.37 0.35
CA LYS A 199 12.90 11.48 0.42
C LYS A 199 13.06 12.25 -0.90
N SER A 200 12.39 11.83 -1.97
CA SER A 200 12.27 12.56 -3.22
C SER A 200 11.09 13.54 -3.19
N ALA A 201 11.05 14.45 -2.23
CA ALA A 201 10.48 15.76 -2.53
C ALA A 201 11.51 16.46 -3.41
N SER A 202 11.53 16.13 -4.71
CA SER A 202 12.17 16.97 -5.70
C SER A 202 11.67 18.39 -5.44
N LEU A 203 12.57 19.32 -5.14
CA LEU A 203 12.22 20.74 -5.06
C LEU A 203 11.50 21.07 -6.37
N VAL A 204 10.18 21.23 -6.30
CA VAL A 204 9.38 21.57 -7.46
C VAL A 204 9.67 23.04 -7.70
N ASP A 205 10.18 23.36 -8.88
CA ASP A 205 10.34 24.76 -9.26
C ASP A 205 8.97 25.44 -9.17
N LEU A 206 8.94 26.70 -8.71
CA LEU A 206 7.68 27.41 -8.49
C LEU A 206 6.82 27.47 -9.75
N SER A 207 7.46 27.46 -10.93
CA SER A 207 6.79 27.38 -12.23
C SER A 207 6.08 26.04 -12.49
N GLY A 208 6.58 24.94 -11.92
CA GLY A 208 6.03 23.59 -12.04
C GLY A 208 4.89 23.26 -11.07
N VAL A 209 4.55 24.17 -10.16
CA VAL A 209 3.47 23.98 -9.16
C VAL A 209 2.07 24.16 -9.77
N GLY A 210 1.98 24.70 -11.00
CA GLY A 210 0.71 24.83 -11.74
C GLY A 210 0.03 26.20 -11.59
N PHE A 211 0.79 27.25 -11.24
CA PHE A 211 0.26 28.61 -11.25
C PHE A 211 -0.10 29.08 -12.66
N LEU A 212 -1.17 29.85 -12.79
CA LEU A 212 -1.38 30.68 -13.97
C LEU A 212 -0.22 31.71 -14.09
N PRO A 213 0.20 32.10 -15.31
CA PRO A 213 1.36 32.98 -15.50
C PRO A 213 1.29 34.28 -14.69
N SER A 214 0.12 34.91 -14.63
CA SER A 214 -0.09 36.14 -13.85
C SER A 214 0.01 35.93 -12.33
N THR A 215 -0.41 34.76 -11.83
CA THR A 215 -0.34 34.44 -10.40
C THR A 215 1.10 34.13 -9.99
N LEU A 216 1.84 33.42 -10.84
CA LEU A 216 3.25 33.13 -10.63
C LEU A 216 4.08 34.41 -10.52
N GLU A 217 3.85 35.36 -11.43
CA GLU A 217 4.55 36.65 -11.44
C GLU A 217 4.29 37.42 -10.14
N ARG A 218 3.03 37.47 -9.71
CA ARG A 218 2.66 38.12 -8.45
C ARG A 218 3.31 37.46 -7.24
N TYR A 219 3.40 36.14 -7.22
CA TYR A 219 4.09 35.39 -6.17
C TYR A 219 5.60 35.66 -6.16
N LYS A 220 6.25 35.70 -7.32
CA LYS A 220 7.68 36.05 -7.43
C LYS A 220 7.97 37.43 -6.86
N GLN A 221 7.14 38.43 -7.21
CA GLN A 221 7.27 39.79 -6.67
C GLN A 221 7.10 39.83 -5.14
N MET A 222 6.16 39.05 -4.59
CA MET A 222 5.97 38.96 -3.13
C MET A 222 7.16 38.30 -2.43
N LEU A 223 7.82 37.32 -3.07
CA LEU A 223 9.00 36.63 -2.54
C LEU A 223 10.26 37.52 -2.55
N GLU A 224 10.33 38.53 -3.43
CA GLU A 224 11.43 39.49 -3.49
C GLU A 224 11.33 40.62 -2.45
N LEU A 225 10.20 40.74 -1.75
CA LEU A 225 10.03 41.76 -0.72
C LEU A 225 10.95 41.46 0.50
N PRO A 226 11.59 42.48 1.08
CA PRO A 226 12.56 42.28 2.17
C PRO A 226 11.92 41.80 3.48
N PHE A 227 10.60 42.00 3.65
CA PHE A 227 9.84 41.54 4.81
C PHE A 227 8.36 41.38 4.44
N GLY A 228 7.70 40.41 5.06
CA GLY A 228 6.29 40.09 4.84
C GLY A 228 5.98 38.67 5.26
N MET A 229 4.69 38.32 5.28
CA MET A 229 4.22 36.97 5.59
C MET A 229 3.31 36.48 4.45
N ILE A 230 3.63 35.31 3.90
CA ILE A 230 2.79 34.62 2.92
C ILE A 230 2.15 33.43 3.61
N LEU A 231 0.82 33.42 3.68
CA LEU A 231 0.05 32.35 4.30
C LEU A 231 -0.54 31.44 3.22
N PHE A 232 -0.27 30.14 3.33
CA PHE A 232 -0.88 29.13 2.49
C PHE A 232 -2.00 28.44 3.27
N GLY A 233 -3.22 28.51 2.74
CA GLY A 233 -4.39 27.86 3.31
C GLY A 233 -4.94 26.80 2.36
N GLY A 234 -5.13 25.59 2.87
CA GLY A 234 -5.76 24.49 2.16
C GLY A 234 -6.17 23.39 3.14
N PRO A 235 -7.14 22.54 2.80
CA PRO A 235 -7.44 21.34 3.58
C PRO A 235 -6.25 20.36 3.56
N THR A 236 -6.15 19.51 4.58
CA THR A 236 -5.26 18.35 4.60
C THR A 236 -5.69 17.26 3.64
#